data_AF-A0A8S9VG03-F1
#
_entry.id   AF-A0A8S9VG03-F1
#
_cell.length_a   1.000
_cell.length_b   1.000
_cell.length_c   1.000
_cell.angle_alpha   90.00
_cell.angle_beta   90.00
_cell.angle_gamma   90.00
#
_symmetry.space_group_name_H-M   'P 1'
#
loop_
_entity.id
_entity.type
_entity.pdbx_description
1 polymer ?
#
loop_
_entity_poly.entity_id
_entity_poly.type
_entity_poly.pdbx_seq_one_letter_code
_entity_poly.pdbx_strand_id
1 'polypeptide(L)'
;MTSKADRIEVKRQQHAADEHELDLFLNTPQRSAEFPASTDADTRLIAGPLKAAKLNNEDSPRGSTDTGALLPGLVIIKQFLTPQEQQELVDDSRCMGLGEGGFYKPTYASGAKCRLHQMCLGRHWNVKTEKYEDQRSNYDYAPIRTLPDSWKTYAQRSLDAAKKIDPLVMGSCKKMTPDICVVNFYKKAGRNGMHIDKDESDEAMSMGSPVISFSVGCAAEFAYIDHYPDPHEAVPIVRLESGDALVFGGPARTVVHALTRVYNNTQPSWLRMRSGRLNLTFREYKPSELES
;
A
#
# COMPACT_ATOMS: atom_id res chain seq x y z
N MET A 1 16.97 35.33 -4.44
CA MET A 1 15.76 34.63 -4.94
C MET A 1 16.18 33.80 -6.14
N THR A 2 16.04 32.47 -6.10
CA THR A 2 16.40 31.59 -7.24
C THR A 2 15.55 31.92 -8.47
N SER A 3 16.17 31.99 -9.64
CA SER A 3 15.49 32.37 -10.88
C SER A 3 14.47 31.31 -11.30
N LYS A 4 13.51 31.69 -12.16
CA LYS A 4 12.53 30.75 -12.74
C LYS A 4 13.22 29.63 -13.53
N ALA A 5 14.36 29.92 -14.16
CA ALA A 5 15.18 28.94 -14.88
C ALA A 5 15.82 27.94 -13.91
N ASP A 6 16.38 28.40 -12.78
CA ASP A 6 16.99 27.51 -11.76
C ASP A 6 15.95 26.56 -11.17
N ARG A 7 14.70 27.03 -10.97
CA ARG A 7 13.61 26.18 -10.49
C ARG A 7 13.18 25.14 -11.51
N ILE A 8 13.28 25.43 -12.81
CA ILE A 8 12.97 24.49 -13.88
C ILE A 8 14.08 23.45 -14.01
N GLU A 9 15.34 23.87 -13.90
CA GLU A 9 16.52 23.00 -13.92
C GLU A 9 16.52 22.04 -12.72
N VAL A 10 16.27 22.55 -11.51
CA VAL A 10 16.11 21.73 -10.29
C VAL A 10 14.94 20.75 -10.43
N LYS A 11 13.82 21.16 -11.04
CA LYS A 11 12.70 20.25 -11.31
C LYS A 11 13.04 19.18 -12.35
N ARG A 12 13.82 19.51 -13.39
CA ARG A 12 14.30 18.54 -14.39
C ARG A 12 15.29 17.56 -13.80
N GLN A 13 16.22 18.02 -12.97
CA GLN A 13 17.18 17.16 -12.26
C GLN A 13 16.47 16.27 -11.24
N GLN A 14 15.47 16.78 -10.52
CA GLN A 14 14.64 15.98 -9.63
C GLN A 14 13.77 14.96 -10.38
N HIS A 15 13.27 15.31 -11.57
CA HIS A 15 12.53 14.39 -12.45
C HIS A 15 13.43 13.29 -12.98
N ALA A 16 14.63 13.63 -13.47
CA ALA A 16 15.61 12.65 -13.92
C ALA A 16 16.09 11.75 -12.77
N ALA A 17 16.20 12.27 -11.55
CA ALA A 17 16.49 11.48 -10.35
C ALA A 17 15.33 10.56 -9.95
N ASP A 18 14.07 11.02 -10.06
CA ASP A 18 12.87 10.20 -9.80
C ASP A 18 12.77 9.03 -10.81
N GLU A 19 13.03 9.28 -12.10
CA GLU A 19 13.04 8.29 -13.19
C GLU A 19 14.26 7.33 -13.09
N HIS A 20 15.45 7.85 -12.78
CA HIS A 20 16.62 7.02 -12.51
C HIS A 20 16.44 6.16 -11.24
N GLU A 21 15.68 6.65 -10.25
CA GLU A 21 15.29 5.84 -9.10
C GLU A 21 14.27 4.75 -9.44
N LEU A 22 13.42 4.93 -10.47
CA LEU A 22 12.50 3.93 -11.03
C LEU A 22 13.28 2.81 -11.76
N ASP A 23 14.32 3.17 -12.52
CA ASP A 23 15.24 2.22 -13.15
C ASP A 23 16.08 1.45 -12.10
N LEU A 24 16.57 2.14 -11.06
CA LEU A 24 17.22 1.51 -9.91
C LEU A 24 16.25 0.74 -9.01
N PHE A 25 14.93 1.01 -9.09
CA PHE A 25 13.88 0.44 -8.26
C PHE A 25 13.58 -1.02 -8.62
N LEU A 26 13.98 -1.47 -9.81
CA LEU A 26 13.56 -2.76 -10.34
C LEU A 26 14.71 -3.72 -10.67
N ASN A 27 15.93 -3.22 -10.82
CA ASN A 27 17.08 -4.00 -11.32
C ASN A 27 18.22 -4.25 -10.29
N THR A 28 17.98 -4.18 -8.98
CA THR A 28 19.07 -4.51 -8.02
C THR A 28 19.21 -6.05 -7.85
N PRO A 29 20.42 -6.64 -8.00
CA PRO A 29 20.63 -8.07 -7.77
C PRO A 29 20.33 -8.46 -6.32
N GLN A 30 19.91 -9.71 -6.12
CA GLN A 30 19.76 -10.32 -4.80
C GLN A 30 21.02 -10.09 -3.96
N ARG A 31 20.85 -9.59 -2.73
CA ARG A 31 21.90 -9.80 -1.73
C ARG A 31 21.87 -11.28 -1.40
N SER A 32 22.91 -12.02 -1.79
CA SER A 32 23.12 -13.39 -1.34
C SER A 32 22.97 -13.40 0.18
N ALA A 33 22.18 -14.34 0.69
CA ALA A 33 22.21 -14.69 2.10
C ALA A 33 23.57 -15.37 2.36
N GLU A 34 24.64 -14.59 2.47
CA GLU A 34 25.88 -15.08 3.05
C GLU A 34 25.66 -15.21 4.55
N PHE A 35 25.33 -16.43 4.96
CA PHE A 35 25.59 -16.87 6.32
C PHE A 35 27.11 -16.85 6.52
N PRO A 36 27.67 -16.08 7.47
CA PRO A 36 29.09 -16.20 7.76
C PRO A 36 29.33 -17.58 8.35
N ALA A 37 30.11 -18.39 7.63
CA ALA A 37 30.65 -19.63 8.13
C ALA A 37 31.48 -19.33 9.39
N SER A 38 31.28 -20.13 10.45
CA SER A 38 32.09 -20.08 11.65
C SER A 38 33.54 -20.45 11.32
N THR A 39 34.46 -19.53 11.58
CA THR A 39 35.87 -19.88 11.78
C THR A 39 36.39 -19.11 12.99
N ASP A 40 36.73 -19.87 14.02
CA ASP A 40 37.55 -19.44 15.15
C ASP A 40 38.87 -18.85 14.67
N ALA A 41 39.21 -17.65 15.14
CA ALA A 41 40.59 -17.28 15.44
C ALA A 41 40.62 -16.01 16.30
N ASP A 42 41.18 -16.18 17.49
CA ASP A 42 41.64 -15.19 18.45
C ASP A 42 42.19 -13.91 17.82
N THR A 43 41.63 -12.75 18.17
CA THR A 43 42.41 -11.51 18.31
C THR A 43 41.76 -10.58 19.34
N ARG A 44 42.41 -10.45 20.49
CA ARG A 44 42.07 -9.48 21.54
C ARG A 44 42.25 -8.05 21.02
N LEU A 45 41.17 -7.30 20.92
CA LEU A 45 41.18 -5.84 20.79
C LEU A 45 40.36 -5.26 21.94
N ILE A 46 41.01 -4.40 22.72
CA ILE A 46 40.51 -3.77 23.93
C ILE A 46 39.35 -2.82 23.57
N ALA A 47 38.14 -3.16 24.00
CA ALA A 47 36.97 -2.29 23.88
C ALA A 47 36.90 -1.33 25.08
N GLY A 48 37.04 -0.03 24.82
CA GLY A 48 36.58 1.00 25.75
C GLY A 48 35.05 1.03 25.84
N PRO A 49 34.46 1.51 26.94
CA PRO A 49 33.01 1.44 27.12
C PRO A 49 32.30 2.37 26.14
N LEU A 50 31.62 1.77 25.15
CA LEU A 50 30.62 2.43 24.33
C LEU A 50 29.46 2.83 25.23
N LYS A 51 29.29 4.14 25.43
CA LYS A 51 28.09 4.71 26.05
C LYS A 51 26.87 4.21 25.29
N ALA A 52 26.00 3.49 25.98
CA ALA A 52 24.68 3.14 25.49
C ALA A 52 23.93 4.43 25.12
N ALA A 53 23.83 4.69 23.81
CA ALA A 53 22.92 5.71 23.31
C ALA A 53 21.50 5.22 23.62
N LYS A 54 20.76 5.99 24.43
CA LYS A 54 19.32 5.80 24.59
C LYS A 54 18.67 5.91 23.20
N LEU A 55 18.25 4.79 22.63
CA LEU A 55 17.34 4.81 21.48
C LEU A 55 16.05 5.47 21.93
N ASN A 56 15.73 6.63 21.35
CA ASN A 56 14.44 7.28 21.55
C ASN A 56 13.34 6.33 21.05
N ASN A 57 12.33 6.11 21.88
CA ASN A 57 11.21 5.19 21.62
C ASN A 57 10.22 5.74 20.54
N GLU A 58 10.59 6.81 19.83
CA GLU A 58 9.82 7.55 18.79
C GLU A 58 9.82 6.84 17.42
N ASP A 59 10.69 5.84 17.24
CA ASP A 59 10.83 5.07 15.99
C ASP A 59 10.14 3.70 16.01
N SER A 60 9.61 3.29 17.16
CA SER A 60 8.80 2.08 17.26
C SER A 60 7.42 2.32 16.64
N PRO A 61 6.92 1.42 15.77
CA PRO A 61 5.56 1.52 15.26
C PRO A 61 4.51 1.66 16.38
N ARG A 62 3.46 2.45 16.17
CA ARG A 62 2.34 2.64 17.12
C ARG A 62 1.06 1.98 16.59
N GLY A 63 0.02 1.91 17.42
CA GLY A 63 -1.26 1.28 17.09
C GLY A 63 -1.34 -0.19 17.56
N SER A 64 -2.56 -0.71 17.65
CA SER A 64 -2.83 -2.11 18.04
C SER A 64 -2.24 -3.09 17.02
N THR A 65 -1.83 -4.26 17.52
CA THR A 65 -1.35 -5.41 16.76
C THR A 65 -2.32 -6.59 16.79
N ASP A 66 -3.56 -6.37 17.23
CA ASP A 66 -4.57 -7.41 17.37
C ASP A 66 -5.41 -7.56 16.09
N THR A 67 -5.89 -8.78 15.85
CA THR A 67 -6.92 -9.05 14.83
C THR A 67 -8.30 -8.75 15.41
N GLY A 68 -9.16 -8.11 14.63
CA GLY A 68 -10.53 -7.81 15.06
C GLY A 68 -11.21 -6.71 14.26
N ALA A 69 -12.44 -6.39 14.67
CA ALA A 69 -13.17 -5.24 14.17
C ALA A 69 -12.64 -3.96 14.81
N LEU A 70 -12.33 -2.96 13.99
CA LEU A 70 -11.91 -1.62 14.40
C LEU A 70 -13.09 -0.65 14.46
N LEU A 71 -14.05 -0.83 13.54
CA LEU A 71 -15.38 -0.20 13.47
C LEU A 71 -16.35 -1.23 12.88
N PRO A 72 -17.69 -1.05 13.01
CA PRO A 72 -18.66 -1.88 12.31
C PRO A 72 -18.39 -1.88 10.79
N GLY A 73 -18.06 -3.05 10.23
CA GLY A 73 -17.70 -3.22 8.83
C GLY A 73 -16.26 -2.87 8.46
N LEU A 74 -15.36 -2.58 9.43
CA LEU A 74 -13.91 -2.39 9.23
C LEU A 74 -13.15 -3.40 10.09
N VAL A 75 -12.47 -4.35 9.44
CA VAL A 75 -11.78 -5.46 10.08
C VAL A 75 -10.30 -5.46 9.70
N ILE A 76 -9.43 -5.69 10.68
CA ILE A 76 -8.02 -6.01 10.46
C ILE A 76 -7.74 -7.47 10.81
N ILE A 77 -6.98 -8.15 9.94
CA ILE A 77 -6.50 -9.52 10.12
C ILE A 77 -4.98 -9.48 10.05
N LYS A 78 -4.36 -9.70 11.19
CA LYS A 78 -2.90 -9.61 11.35
C LYS A 78 -2.25 -10.87 10.81
N GLN A 79 -1.13 -10.71 10.10
CA GLN A 79 -0.36 -11.83 9.52
C GLN A 79 -1.22 -12.79 8.68
N PHE A 80 -2.19 -12.24 7.93
CA PHE A 80 -3.07 -13.02 7.07
C PHE A 80 -2.32 -13.73 5.93
N LEU A 81 -1.42 -13.01 5.27
CA LEU A 81 -0.62 -13.55 4.17
C LEU A 81 0.58 -14.32 4.73
N THR A 82 0.77 -15.54 4.25
CA THR A 82 1.96 -16.34 4.53
C THR A 82 3.22 -15.67 3.95
N PRO A 83 4.43 -16.00 4.45
CA PRO A 83 5.67 -15.48 3.88
C PRO A 83 5.82 -15.75 2.38
N GLN A 84 5.36 -16.91 1.90
CA GLN A 84 5.38 -17.26 0.49
C GLN A 84 4.46 -16.34 -0.33
N GLU A 85 3.20 -16.17 0.09
CA GLU A 85 2.23 -15.29 -0.60
C GLU A 85 2.71 -13.83 -0.63
N GLN A 86 3.33 -13.36 0.45
CA GLN A 86 3.93 -12.02 0.47
C GLN A 86 5.06 -11.88 -0.55
N GLN A 87 5.91 -12.91 -0.69
CA GLN A 87 7.00 -12.91 -1.65
C GLN A 87 6.48 -12.98 -3.10
N GLU A 88 5.44 -13.78 -3.36
CA GLU A 88 4.78 -13.87 -4.67
C GLU A 88 4.18 -12.52 -5.07
N LEU A 89 3.43 -11.85 -4.18
CA LEU A 89 2.88 -10.52 -4.45
C LEU A 89 3.98 -9.50 -4.79
N VAL A 90 5.14 -9.56 -4.12
CA VAL A 90 6.29 -8.69 -4.41
C VAL A 90 6.90 -9.00 -5.77
N ASP A 91 7.13 -10.28 -6.08
CA ASP A 91 7.78 -10.69 -7.32
C ASP A 91 6.87 -10.41 -8.53
N ASP A 92 5.58 -10.71 -8.44
CA ASP A 92 4.55 -10.36 -9.45
C ASP A 92 4.47 -8.84 -9.64
N SER A 93 4.40 -8.08 -8.55
CA SER A 93 4.34 -6.62 -8.61
C SER A 93 5.59 -6.02 -9.24
N ARG A 94 6.77 -6.60 -8.98
CA ARG A 94 8.03 -6.16 -9.61
C ARG A 94 8.00 -6.46 -11.10
N CYS A 95 7.64 -7.69 -11.48
CA CYS A 95 7.59 -8.11 -12.88
C CYS A 95 6.64 -7.23 -13.71
N MET A 96 5.42 -7.01 -13.21
CA MET A 96 4.46 -6.12 -13.86
C MET A 96 4.86 -4.66 -13.76
N GLY A 97 5.46 -4.24 -12.65
CA GLY A 97 5.87 -2.87 -12.41
C GLY A 97 6.99 -2.37 -13.34
N LEU A 98 7.77 -3.29 -13.91
CA LEU A 98 8.84 -3.08 -14.89
C LEU A 98 8.36 -2.91 -16.33
N GLY A 99 7.21 -3.47 -16.67
CA GLY A 99 6.70 -3.45 -18.04
C GLY A 99 5.95 -2.16 -18.38
N GLU A 100 5.56 -2.04 -19.64
CA GLU A 100 4.63 -1.00 -20.15
C GLU A 100 3.36 -0.94 -19.30
N GLY A 101 2.94 0.21 -18.78
CA GLY A 101 1.80 0.28 -17.85
C GLY A 101 2.14 -0.04 -16.39
N GLY A 102 3.42 -0.21 -16.06
CA GLY A 102 3.94 -0.52 -14.73
C GLY A 102 3.91 0.67 -13.76
N PHE A 103 4.81 0.70 -12.78
CA PHE A 103 4.80 1.77 -11.77
C PHE A 103 5.11 3.14 -12.38
N TYR A 104 4.33 4.14 -11.99
CA TYR A 104 4.58 5.54 -12.31
C TYR A 104 4.35 6.40 -11.06
N LYS A 105 4.71 7.68 -11.10
CA LYS A 105 4.44 8.63 -10.00
C LYS A 105 3.24 9.51 -10.37
N PRO A 106 2.04 9.26 -9.80
CA PRO A 106 0.85 10.02 -10.18
C PRO A 106 1.01 11.51 -9.85
N THR A 107 0.36 12.34 -10.66
CA THR A 107 0.34 13.80 -10.50
C THR A 107 -1.10 14.27 -10.46
N TYR A 108 -1.51 14.87 -9.34
CA TYR A 108 -2.84 15.43 -9.13
C TYR A 108 -3.14 16.54 -10.15
N ALA A 109 -4.42 16.89 -10.31
CA ALA A 109 -4.86 17.99 -11.17
C ALA A 109 -4.19 19.33 -10.82
N SER A 110 -3.86 19.55 -9.54
CA SER A 110 -3.12 20.72 -9.06
C SER A 110 -1.65 20.79 -9.53
N GLY A 111 -1.13 19.72 -10.15
CA GLY A 111 0.28 19.57 -10.50
C GLY A 111 1.16 19.05 -9.37
N ALA A 112 0.61 18.81 -8.18
CA ALA A 112 1.34 18.17 -7.09
C ALA A 112 1.59 16.68 -7.42
N LYS A 113 2.82 16.20 -7.20
CA LYS A 113 3.14 14.77 -7.34
C LYS A 113 2.78 14.01 -6.07
N CYS A 114 2.25 12.79 -6.23
CA CYS A 114 2.05 11.87 -5.13
C CYS A 114 3.38 11.47 -4.47
N ARG A 115 3.33 11.11 -3.18
CA ARG A 115 4.48 10.62 -2.40
C ARG A 115 4.63 9.09 -2.45
N LEU A 116 4.10 8.48 -3.50
CA LEU A 116 4.09 7.04 -3.77
C LEU A 116 4.26 6.81 -5.27
N HIS A 117 4.62 5.57 -5.63
CA HIS A 117 4.49 5.08 -7.00
C HIS A 117 3.25 4.19 -7.07
N GLN A 118 2.53 4.25 -8.19
CA GLN A 118 1.28 3.54 -8.38
C GLN A 118 1.31 2.72 -9.66
N MET A 119 0.63 1.59 -9.64
CA MET A 119 0.27 0.76 -10.77
C MET A 119 -1.17 0.32 -10.55
N CYS A 120 -1.96 0.20 -11.62
CA CYS A 120 -3.34 -0.29 -11.53
C CYS A 120 -3.49 -1.54 -12.39
N LEU A 121 -4.28 -2.49 -11.91
CA LEU A 121 -4.64 -3.72 -12.60
C LEU A 121 -6.17 -3.80 -12.72
N GLY A 122 -6.65 -4.33 -13.84
CA GLY A 122 -8.05 -4.45 -14.20
C GLY A 122 -8.65 -3.15 -14.73
N ARG A 123 -8.63 -2.07 -13.95
CA ARG A 123 -8.98 -0.70 -14.39
C ARG A 123 -7.98 0.32 -13.87
N HIS A 124 -7.81 1.41 -14.62
CA HIS A 124 -6.94 2.52 -14.24
C HIS A 124 -7.66 3.54 -13.39
N TRP A 125 -7.15 3.85 -12.20
CA TRP A 125 -7.63 5.00 -11.45
C TRP A 125 -6.93 6.29 -11.91
N ASN A 126 -7.66 7.16 -12.59
CA ASN A 126 -7.14 8.42 -13.07
C ASN A 126 -7.21 9.50 -11.98
N VAL A 127 -6.09 9.72 -11.28
CA VAL A 127 -5.95 10.74 -10.21
C VAL A 127 -6.30 12.20 -10.62
N LYS A 128 -6.38 12.52 -11.92
CA LYS A 128 -6.75 13.87 -12.38
C LYS A 128 -8.26 14.04 -12.51
N THR A 129 -8.95 12.97 -12.92
CA THR A 129 -10.40 12.98 -13.16
C THR A 129 -11.18 12.32 -12.03
N GLU A 130 -10.50 11.59 -11.13
CA GLU A 130 -11.07 10.77 -10.06
C GLU A 130 -12.05 9.74 -10.63
N LYS A 131 -11.65 9.07 -11.73
CA LYS A 131 -12.46 8.08 -12.44
C LYS A 131 -11.66 6.85 -12.83
N TYR A 132 -12.36 5.72 -12.92
CA TYR A 132 -11.81 4.51 -13.53
C TYR A 132 -11.91 4.54 -15.06
N GLU A 133 -10.82 4.11 -15.71
CA GLU A 133 -10.67 4.10 -17.16
C GLU A 133 -10.00 2.79 -17.63
N ASP A 134 -10.18 2.41 -18.88
CA ASP A 134 -9.58 1.19 -19.46
C ASP A 134 -8.16 1.44 -20.02
N GLN A 135 -7.64 2.67 -19.87
CA GLN A 135 -6.29 3.08 -20.28
C GLN A 135 -5.73 4.14 -19.33
N ARG A 136 -4.40 4.27 -19.29
CA ARG A 136 -3.71 5.29 -18.48
C ARG A 136 -3.64 6.65 -19.17
N SER A 137 -4.81 7.25 -19.45
CA SER A 137 -4.93 8.48 -20.26
C SER A 137 -4.24 9.71 -19.66
N ASN A 138 -3.99 9.70 -18.35
CA ASN A 138 -3.39 10.83 -17.63
C ASN A 138 -1.86 10.85 -17.59
N TYR A 139 -1.19 9.83 -18.16
CA TYR A 139 0.27 9.71 -18.18
C TYR A 139 0.82 9.25 -19.54
N ASP A 140 0.61 7.99 -19.94
CA ASP A 140 1.29 7.39 -21.12
C ASP A 140 0.35 6.62 -22.05
N TYR A 141 -0.96 6.57 -21.78
CA TYR A 141 -1.96 5.82 -22.54
C TYR A 141 -1.68 4.31 -22.62
N ALA A 142 -0.84 3.76 -21.74
CA ALA A 142 -0.58 2.33 -21.71
C ALA A 142 -1.87 1.54 -21.45
N PRO A 143 -2.03 0.35 -22.07
CA PRO A 143 -3.15 -0.53 -21.79
C PRO A 143 -3.10 -1.06 -20.36
N ILE A 144 -4.26 -1.33 -19.78
CA ILE A 144 -4.35 -1.84 -18.40
C ILE A 144 -4.19 -3.35 -18.37
N ARG A 145 -3.28 -3.81 -17.51
CA ARG A 145 -3.04 -5.24 -17.28
C ARG A 145 -4.22 -5.85 -16.55
N THR A 146 -4.51 -7.11 -16.87
CA THR A 146 -5.52 -7.89 -16.15
C THR A 146 -5.10 -8.12 -14.70
N LEU A 147 -6.08 -8.17 -13.80
CA LEU A 147 -5.87 -8.55 -12.41
C LEU A 147 -5.66 -10.07 -12.31
N PRO A 148 -4.51 -10.55 -11.77
CA PRO A 148 -4.24 -11.99 -11.66
C PRO A 148 -5.26 -12.73 -10.80
N ASP A 149 -5.66 -13.93 -11.23
CA ASP A 149 -6.66 -14.74 -10.50
C ASP A 149 -6.13 -15.27 -9.16
N SER A 150 -4.81 -15.48 -9.04
CA SER A 150 -4.17 -15.79 -7.75
C SER A 150 -4.40 -14.67 -6.73
N TRP A 151 -4.30 -13.41 -7.15
CA TRP A 151 -4.53 -12.26 -6.29
C TRP A 151 -6.00 -12.13 -5.90
N LYS A 152 -6.93 -12.37 -6.84
CA LYS A 152 -8.37 -12.46 -6.53
C LYS A 152 -8.67 -13.55 -5.50
N THR A 153 -7.96 -14.67 -5.57
CA THR A 153 -8.08 -15.77 -4.60
C THR A 153 -7.63 -15.34 -3.20
N TYR A 154 -6.53 -14.61 -3.09
CA TYR A 154 -6.08 -14.03 -1.81
C TYR A 154 -7.10 -13.03 -1.26
N ALA A 155 -7.61 -12.14 -2.12
CA ALA A 155 -8.66 -11.18 -1.76
C ALA A 155 -9.91 -11.90 -1.23
N GLN A 156 -10.42 -12.90 -1.95
CA GLN A 156 -11.59 -13.68 -1.54
C GLN A 156 -11.38 -14.36 -0.17
N ARG A 157 -10.23 -15.01 0.04
CA ARG A 157 -9.90 -15.64 1.32
C ARG A 157 -9.87 -14.63 2.48
N SER A 158 -9.37 -13.42 2.23
CA SER A 158 -9.31 -12.36 3.25
C SER A 158 -10.70 -11.81 3.57
N LEU A 159 -11.57 -11.69 2.56
CA LEU A 159 -12.96 -11.28 2.73
C LEU A 159 -13.72 -12.33 3.53
N ASP A 160 -13.55 -13.61 3.21
CA ASP A 160 -14.19 -14.71 3.94
C ASP A 160 -13.74 -14.76 5.41
N ALA A 161 -12.47 -14.47 5.68
CA ALA A 161 -11.95 -14.34 7.03
C ALA A 161 -12.53 -13.11 7.76
N ALA A 162 -12.62 -11.96 7.08
CA ALA A 162 -13.19 -10.75 7.65
C ALA A 162 -14.69 -10.91 7.98
N LYS A 163 -15.46 -11.57 7.11
CA LYS A 163 -16.89 -11.89 7.33
C LYS A 163 -17.14 -12.73 8.58
N LYS A 164 -16.19 -13.58 8.96
CA LYS A 164 -16.28 -14.38 10.19
C LYS A 164 -16.07 -13.53 11.45
N ILE A 165 -15.32 -12.44 11.34
CA ILE A 165 -15.06 -11.50 12.44
C ILE A 165 -16.20 -10.50 12.55
N ASP A 166 -16.57 -9.87 11.43
CA ASP A 166 -17.69 -8.94 11.36
C ASP A 166 -18.42 -9.12 10.01
N PRO A 167 -19.65 -9.68 9.99
CA PRO A 167 -20.40 -9.85 8.76
C PRO A 167 -20.82 -8.52 8.11
N LEU A 168 -20.80 -7.41 8.84
CA LEU A 168 -21.15 -6.08 8.31
C LEU A 168 -20.20 -5.59 7.22
N VAL A 169 -19.00 -6.19 7.07
CA VAL A 169 -18.06 -5.87 5.98
C VAL A 169 -18.67 -6.04 4.59
N MET A 170 -19.73 -6.83 4.46
CA MET A 170 -20.41 -7.06 3.17
C MET A 170 -21.45 -6.01 2.82
N GLY A 171 -21.90 -5.18 3.77
CA GLY A 171 -23.09 -4.36 3.54
C GLY A 171 -24.28 -5.21 3.09
N SER A 172 -24.86 -4.86 1.94
CA SER A 172 -25.94 -5.63 1.30
C SER A 172 -25.46 -6.58 0.20
N CYS A 173 -24.16 -6.62 -0.10
CA CYS A 173 -23.58 -7.52 -1.09
C CYS A 173 -23.65 -8.98 -0.63
N LYS A 174 -24.08 -9.88 -1.51
CA LYS A 174 -24.03 -11.34 -1.32
C LYS A 174 -22.66 -11.88 -1.72
N LYS A 175 -22.05 -11.30 -2.74
CA LYS A 175 -20.74 -11.63 -3.28
C LYS A 175 -20.00 -10.34 -3.66
N MET A 176 -18.68 -10.38 -3.58
CA MET A 176 -17.80 -9.37 -4.16
C MET A 176 -16.64 -10.09 -4.85
N THR A 177 -16.35 -9.72 -6.10
CA THR A 177 -15.16 -10.23 -6.83
C THR A 177 -14.41 -9.03 -7.38
N PRO A 178 -13.18 -8.77 -6.94
CA PRO A 178 -12.49 -7.58 -7.37
C PRO A 178 -12.16 -7.64 -8.85
N ASP A 179 -12.47 -6.56 -9.57
CA ASP A 179 -12.04 -6.28 -10.94
C ASP A 179 -11.00 -5.15 -10.99
N ILE A 180 -10.67 -4.54 -9.84
CA ILE A 180 -9.66 -3.49 -9.68
C ILE A 180 -8.64 -3.93 -8.64
N CYS A 181 -7.36 -3.68 -8.91
CA CYS A 181 -6.34 -3.58 -7.86
C CYS A 181 -5.46 -2.35 -8.08
N VAL A 182 -5.44 -1.46 -7.09
CA VAL A 182 -4.50 -0.32 -7.04
C VAL A 182 -3.30 -0.70 -6.19
N VAL A 183 -2.14 -0.79 -6.83
CA VAL A 183 -0.88 -1.15 -6.20
C VAL A 183 -0.08 0.11 -5.92
N ASN A 184 0.16 0.41 -4.64
CA ASN A 184 0.92 1.57 -4.20
C ASN A 184 2.24 1.14 -3.54
N PHE A 185 3.36 1.72 -3.98
CA PHE A 185 4.66 1.57 -3.34
C PHE A 185 5.07 2.88 -2.64
N TYR A 186 5.18 2.81 -1.32
CA TYR A 186 5.60 3.91 -0.46
C TYR A 186 7.09 3.76 -0.11
N LYS A 187 7.86 4.80 -0.41
CA LYS A 187 9.24 4.95 0.09
C LYS A 187 9.22 5.36 1.58
N LYS A 188 10.41 5.49 2.16
CA LYS A 188 10.68 5.83 3.58
C LYS A 188 9.91 7.03 4.17
N ALA A 189 9.41 7.95 3.34
CA ALA A 189 8.64 9.12 3.76
C ALA A 189 7.24 9.19 3.12
N GLY A 190 6.74 8.06 2.61
CA GLY A 190 5.44 7.96 1.97
C GLY A 190 4.32 8.28 2.95
N ARG A 191 3.35 9.07 2.48
CA ARG A 191 2.11 9.38 3.18
C ARG A 191 0.98 9.46 2.17
N ASN A 192 -0.23 9.15 2.61
CA ASN A 192 -1.45 9.44 1.88
C ASN A 192 -2.41 10.19 2.82
N GLY A 193 -2.98 11.30 2.36
CA GLY A 193 -3.84 12.15 3.17
C GLY A 193 -5.16 11.47 3.54
N MET A 194 -5.97 12.11 4.38
CA MET A 194 -7.32 11.64 4.68
C MET A 194 -8.18 11.67 3.42
N HIS A 195 -8.78 10.54 3.09
CA HIS A 195 -9.64 10.36 1.92
C HIS A 195 -10.65 9.25 2.16
N ILE A 196 -11.64 9.18 1.27
CA ILE A 196 -12.56 8.06 1.13
C ILE A 196 -12.32 7.47 -0.26
N ASP A 197 -12.27 6.14 -0.34
CA ASP A 197 -12.32 5.43 -1.61
C ASP A 197 -13.76 5.51 -2.13
N LYS A 198 -14.06 6.37 -3.10
CA LYS A 198 -15.45 6.67 -3.50
C LYS A 198 -15.69 6.75 -5.00
N ASP A 199 -14.76 6.24 -5.80
CA ASP A 199 -14.74 6.44 -7.25
C ASP A 199 -15.25 5.20 -8.01
N GLU A 200 -15.77 4.20 -7.29
CA GLU A 200 -16.53 3.05 -7.81
C GLU A 200 -17.97 3.46 -8.17
N SER A 201 -18.76 2.55 -8.77
CA SER A 201 -20.13 2.86 -9.20
C SER A 201 -21.07 3.20 -8.02
N ASP A 202 -22.13 3.96 -8.29
CA ASP A 202 -23.15 4.30 -7.29
C ASP A 202 -23.76 3.05 -6.65
N GLU A 203 -23.92 1.95 -7.41
CA GLU A 203 -24.36 0.66 -6.88
C GLU A 203 -23.33 0.05 -5.93
N ALA A 204 -22.04 0.05 -6.29
CA ALA A 204 -20.98 -0.46 -5.42
C ALA A 204 -20.91 0.34 -4.10
N MET A 205 -21.03 1.66 -4.19
CA MET A 205 -21.03 2.55 -3.03
C MET A 205 -22.26 2.36 -2.14
N SER A 206 -23.46 2.35 -2.74
CA SER A 206 -24.73 2.22 -2.00
C SER A 206 -24.93 0.85 -1.35
N MET A 207 -24.41 -0.22 -1.96
CA MET A 207 -24.44 -1.55 -1.37
C MET A 207 -23.39 -1.76 -0.28
N GLY A 208 -22.44 -0.84 -0.16
CA GLY A 208 -21.31 -0.98 0.74
C GLY A 208 -20.31 -2.04 0.28
N SER A 209 -20.09 -2.18 -1.03
CA SER A 209 -19.23 -3.21 -1.59
C SER A 209 -17.81 -3.15 -1.00
N PRO A 210 -17.26 -4.25 -0.45
CA PRO A 210 -16.02 -4.19 0.31
C PRO A 210 -14.80 -3.69 -0.48
N VAL A 211 -13.88 -3.07 0.26
CA VAL A 211 -12.51 -2.78 -0.15
C VAL A 211 -11.57 -3.65 0.69
N ILE A 212 -10.60 -4.28 0.05
CA ILE A 212 -9.61 -5.14 0.68
C ILE A 212 -8.23 -4.53 0.46
N SER A 213 -7.41 -4.44 1.49
CA SER A 213 -6.06 -3.87 1.43
C SER A 213 -5.06 -4.82 2.06
N PHE A 214 -4.03 -5.21 1.29
CA PHE A 214 -2.88 -5.97 1.80
C PHE A 214 -1.69 -5.06 2.04
N SER A 215 -0.99 -5.29 3.15
CA SER A 215 0.26 -4.61 3.50
C SER A 215 1.44 -5.56 3.42
N VAL A 216 2.47 -5.21 2.66
CA VAL A 216 3.70 -6.00 2.51
C VAL A 216 4.92 -5.09 2.63
N GLY A 217 5.90 -5.48 3.44
CA GLY A 217 7.12 -4.70 3.69
C GLY A 217 7.10 -3.92 5.01
N CYS A 218 7.59 -2.68 4.98
CA CYS A 218 7.69 -1.82 6.16
C CYS A 218 6.32 -1.56 6.81
N ALA A 219 6.30 -1.55 8.14
CA ALA A 219 5.14 -1.21 8.94
C ALA A 219 4.70 0.25 8.73
N ALA A 220 3.42 0.52 8.94
CA ALA A 220 2.85 1.85 8.78
C ALA A 220 1.71 2.13 9.77
N GLU A 221 1.45 3.42 9.98
CA GLU A 221 0.28 3.92 10.70
C GLU A 221 -0.88 4.13 9.72
N PHE A 222 -2.00 3.47 9.99
CA PHE A 222 -3.25 3.68 9.29
C PHE A 222 -4.23 4.36 10.23
N ALA A 223 -4.55 5.61 9.92
CA ALA A 223 -5.53 6.39 10.66
C ALA A 223 -6.91 6.22 10.02
N TYR A 224 -7.94 6.09 10.85
CA TYR A 224 -9.31 5.80 10.39
C TYR A 224 -10.36 6.44 11.30
N ILE A 225 -11.45 6.90 10.71
CA ILE A 225 -12.58 7.53 11.41
C ILE A 225 -13.82 7.51 10.49
N ASP A 226 -15.02 7.49 11.07
CA ASP A 226 -16.31 7.38 10.35
C ASP A 226 -16.85 8.72 9.83
N HIS A 227 -16.11 9.80 10.03
CA HIS A 227 -16.41 11.15 9.54
C HIS A 227 -15.12 11.90 9.18
N TYR A 228 -15.23 13.01 8.45
CA TYR A 228 -14.06 13.87 8.24
C TYR A 228 -13.73 14.57 9.56
N PRO A 229 -12.48 14.46 10.05
CA PRO A 229 -12.13 14.92 11.38
C PRO A 229 -12.13 16.45 11.45
N ASP A 230 -12.60 16.98 12.58
CA ASP A 230 -12.47 18.40 12.88
C ASP A 230 -10.99 18.80 13.09
N PRO A 231 -10.64 20.09 12.93
CA PRO A 231 -9.29 20.55 13.23
C PRO A 231 -8.87 20.15 14.66
N HIS A 232 -7.72 19.47 14.76
CA HIS A 232 -7.13 18.96 16.01
C HIS A 232 -7.84 17.76 16.66
N GLU A 233 -8.85 17.18 16.01
CA GLU A 233 -9.44 15.94 16.49
C GLU A 233 -8.41 14.79 16.50
N ALA A 234 -8.42 14.01 17.58
CA ALA A 234 -7.56 12.85 17.70
C ALA A 234 -8.14 11.68 16.90
N VAL A 235 -7.45 11.29 15.83
CA VAL A 235 -7.88 10.18 14.97
C VAL A 235 -7.30 8.84 15.46
N PRO A 236 -8.12 7.78 15.64
CA PRO A 236 -7.64 6.43 15.93
C PRO A 236 -6.63 5.93 14.90
N ILE A 237 -5.64 5.16 15.35
CA ILE A 237 -4.59 4.58 14.51
C ILE A 237 -4.47 3.08 14.79
N VAL A 238 -4.42 2.30 13.72
CA VAL A 238 -4.02 0.88 13.74
C VAL A 238 -2.66 0.71 13.07
N ARG A 239 -1.88 -0.26 13.55
CA ARG A 239 -0.61 -0.62 12.94
C ARG A 239 -0.82 -1.62 11.81
N LEU A 240 -0.36 -1.27 10.62
CA LEU A 240 -0.25 -2.20 9.51
C LEU A 240 1.19 -2.72 9.42
N GLU A 241 1.36 -4.03 9.39
CA GLU A 241 2.64 -4.73 9.28
C GLU A 241 2.63 -5.64 8.03
N SER A 242 3.80 -6.16 7.67
CA SER A 242 3.92 -7.07 6.54
C SER A 242 3.07 -8.32 6.76
N GLY A 243 2.18 -8.62 5.82
CA GLY A 243 1.27 -9.75 5.84
C GLY A 243 -0.14 -9.43 6.32
N ASP A 244 -0.40 -8.23 6.81
CA ASP A 244 -1.73 -7.87 7.30
C ASP A 244 -2.72 -7.64 6.14
N ALA A 245 -3.98 -8.01 6.38
CA ALA A 245 -5.11 -7.67 5.56
C ALA A 245 -6.06 -6.72 6.32
N LEU A 246 -6.51 -5.67 5.67
CA LEU A 246 -7.54 -4.76 6.15
C LEU A 246 -8.72 -4.86 5.19
N VAL A 247 -9.93 -5.06 5.71
CA VAL A 247 -11.15 -5.16 4.90
C VAL A 247 -12.18 -4.18 5.44
N PHE A 248 -12.73 -3.33 4.57
CA PHE A 248 -13.79 -2.40 4.95
C PHE A 248 -14.91 -2.32 3.92
N GLY A 249 -16.14 -2.37 4.39
CA GLY A 249 -17.35 -2.29 3.57
C GLY A 249 -18.56 -2.04 4.44
N GLY A 250 -19.75 -2.25 3.88
CA GLY A 250 -21.01 -1.93 4.55
C GLY A 250 -20.98 -0.54 5.20
N PRO A 251 -21.23 -0.41 6.52
CA PRO A 251 -21.18 0.88 7.21
C PRO A 251 -19.81 1.58 7.12
N ALA A 252 -18.71 0.84 7.04
CA ALA A 252 -17.37 1.40 6.92
C ALA A 252 -16.94 1.62 5.47
N ARG A 253 -17.83 1.45 4.47
CA ARG A 253 -17.46 1.67 3.06
C ARG A 253 -16.99 3.09 2.78
N THR A 254 -17.51 4.05 3.55
CA THR A 254 -17.17 5.47 3.49
C THR A 254 -16.21 5.90 4.60
N VAL A 255 -15.47 4.96 5.20
CA VAL A 255 -14.49 5.29 6.25
C VAL A 255 -13.45 6.28 5.70
N VAL A 256 -13.26 7.38 6.43
CA VAL A 256 -12.21 8.35 6.13
C VAL A 256 -10.91 7.81 6.69
N HIS A 257 -9.90 7.67 5.85
CA HIS A 257 -8.66 7.02 6.23
C HIS A 257 -7.41 7.63 5.59
N ALA A 258 -6.26 7.40 6.23
CA ALA A 258 -4.97 7.90 5.79
C ALA A 258 -3.83 6.95 6.15
N LEU A 259 -2.76 7.00 5.36
CA LEU A 259 -1.46 6.43 5.72
C LEU A 259 -0.55 7.56 6.22
N THR A 260 -0.42 7.70 7.54
CA THR A 260 0.21 8.89 8.15
C THR A 260 1.72 8.78 8.28
N ARG A 261 2.25 7.56 8.46
CA ARG A 261 3.70 7.30 8.58
C ARG A 261 4.04 5.89 8.11
N VAL A 262 5.18 5.74 7.43
CA VAL A 262 5.85 4.47 7.15
C VAL A 262 7.12 4.39 8.01
N TYR A 263 7.31 3.27 8.69
CA TYR A 263 8.44 3.04 9.59
C TYR A 263 9.59 2.35 8.87
N ASN A 264 10.76 2.98 8.83
CA ASN A 264 11.93 2.39 8.19
C ASN A 264 12.43 1.18 8.97
N ASN A 265 13.08 0.25 8.25
CA ASN A 265 13.77 -0.92 8.83
C ASN A 265 12.86 -1.87 9.63
N THR A 266 11.55 -1.85 9.36
CA THR A 266 10.56 -2.76 9.96
C THR A 266 10.11 -3.87 8.99
N GLN A 267 10.63 -3.88 7.76
CA GLN A 267 10.40 -4.94 6.80
C GLN A 267 10.98 -6.28 7.31
N PRO A 268 10.27 -7.41 7.13
CA PRO A 268 10.82 -8.72 7.49
C PRO A 268 12.12 -9.02 6.75
N SER A 269 13.11 -9.57 7.45
CA SER A 269 14.45 -9.83 6.89
C SER A 269 14.46 -10.85 5.76
N TRP A 270 13.47 -11.76 5.74
CA TRP A 270 13.31 -12.79 4.70
C TRP A 270 12.64 -12.24 3.42
N LEU A 271 11.96 -11.09 3.49
CA LEU A 271 11.23 -10.55 2.35
C LEU A 271 12.18 -9.86 1.37
N ARG A 272 12.25 -10.38 0.14
CA ARG A 272 13.17 -9.88 -0.90
C ARG A 272 12.57 -8.70 -1.67
N MET A 273 12.35 -7.61 -0.94
CA MET A 273 11.83 -6.34 -1.47
C MET A 273 12.79 -5.20 -1.16
N ARG A 274 12.88 -4.20 -2.05
CA ARG A 274 13.54 -2.92 -1.70
C ARG A 274 12.81 -2.31 -0.50
N SER A 275 13.58 -1.74 0.44
CA SER A 275 13.01 -1.12 1.63
C SER A 275 11.91 -0.12 1.29
N GLY A 276 10.71 -0.39 1.81
CA GLY A 276 9.50 0.38 1.55
C GLY A 276 8.28 -0.41 1.97
N ARG A 277 7.09 0.11 1.64
CA ARG A 277 5.81 -0.56 1.86
C ARG A 277 5.09 -0.70 0.53
N LEU A 278 4.73 -1.94 0.20
CA LEU A 278 3.82 -2.26 -0.89
C LEU A 278 2.40 -2.43 -0.32
N ASN A 279 1.44 -1.86 -1.03
CA ASN A 279 0.03 -1.90 -0.68
C ASN A 279 -0.76 -2.33 -1.90
N LEU A 280 -1.63 -3.32 -1.74
CA LEU A 280 -2.51 -3.80 -2.80
C LEU A 280 -3.95 -3.59 -2.36
N THR A 281 -4.66 -2.65 -2.98
CA THR A 281 -6.06 -2.35 -2.64
C THR A 281 -6.98 -2.90 -3.73
N PHE A 282 -7.79 -3.90 -3.38
CA PHE A 282 -8.74 -4.58 -4.25
C PHE A 282 -10.15 -4.04 -4.07
N ARG A 283 -10.85 -3.86 -5.18
CA ARG A 283 -12.22 -3.31 -5.25
C ARG A 283 -12.96 -3.94 -6.44
N GLU A 284 -14.29 -3.88 -6.43
CA GLU A 284 -15.08 -4.07 -7.64
C GLU A 284 -15.67 -2.72 -8.08
N TYR A 285 -15.60 -2.39 -9.37
CA TYR A 285 -16.13 -1.13 -9.88
C TYR A 285 -17.65 -1.12 -9.81
N LYS A 286 -18.27 -2.21 -10.27
CA LYS A 286 -19.70 -2.47 -10.19
C LYS A 286 -19.90 -3.81 -9.46
N PRO A 287 -20.97 -3.97 -8.66
CA PRO A 287 -21.20 -5.22 -7.97
C PRO A 287 -21.29 -6.40 -8.95
N SER A 288 -20.37 -7.35 -8.80
CA SER A 288 -20.28 -8.54 -9.67
C SER A 288 -21.56 -9.40 -9.66
N GLU A 289 -22.38 -9.28 -8.62
CA GLU A 289 -23.69 -9.94 -8.53
C GLU A 289 -24.81 -9.28 -9.36
N LEU A 290 -24.57 -8.08 -9.89
CA LEU A 290 -25.52 -7.34 -10.73
C LEU A 290 -25.20 -7.40 -12.23
N GLU A 291 -24.12 -8.09 -12.61
CA GLU A 291 -23.70 -8.25 -14.02
C GLU A 291 -24.28 -9.51 -14.69
N SER A 292 -25.33 -10.09 -14.10
CA SER A 292 -26.07 -11.25 -14.63
C SER A 292 -26.92 -10.93 -15.85
#